data_AF-A0A6I2L090-F1
#
_entry.id   AF-A0A6I2L090-F1
#
_cell.length_a   1.000
_cell.length_b   1.000
_cell.length_c   1.000
_cell.angle_alpha   90.00
_cell.angle_beta   90.00
_cell.angle_gamma   90.00
#
_symmetry.space_group_name_H-M   'P 1'
#
loop_
_entity.id
_entity.type
_entity.pdbx_description
1 polymer ?
#
loop_
_entity_poly.entity_id
_entity_poly.type
_entity_poly.pdbx_seq_one_letter_code
_entity_poly.pdbx_strand_id
1 'polypeptide(L)'
;MAIAVLSSGVTGLNAAERALGNSAHAIANIGTQGFQPSQTNFTENAPAGTGVSISMRGQQLLQVDAPSATNLATETTNSLVYKAQFDLSAKVVQAADQNLGTLIDIQA
;
A
#
# COMPACT_ATOMS: atom_id res chain seq x y z
N MET A 1 16.34 -16.82 3.84
CA MET A 1 15.84 -16.03 2.71
C MET A 1 14.33 -16.16 2.50
N ALA A 2 13.73 -17.36 2.53
CA ALA A 2 12.28 -17.53 2.38
C ALA A 2 11.42 -16.72 3.38
N ILE A 3 11.84 -16.64 4.64
CA ILE A 3 11.13 -15.87 5.69
C ILE A 3 11.15 -14.36 5.40
N ALA A 4 12.24 -13.82 4.86
CA ALA A 4 12.35 -12.40 4.51
C ALA A 4 11.51 -12.04 3.27
N VAL A 5 11.37 -12.97 2.32
CA VAL A 5 10.47 -12.82 1.16
C VAL A 5 9.00 -12.83 1.62
N LEU A 6 8.66 -13.70 2.58
CA LEU A 6 7.31 -13.73 3.14
C LEU A 6 6.98 -12.46 3.94
N SER A 7 7.92 -11.98 4.78
CA SER A 7 7.71 -10.74 5.55
C SER A 7 7.62 -9.51 4.66
N SER A 8 8.42 -9.43 3.60
CA SER A 8 8.35 -8.34 2.63
C SER A 8 7.09 -8.38 1.77
N GLY A 9 6.63 -9.57 1.37
CA GLY A 9 5.34 -9.73 0.70
C GLY A 9 4.16 -9.33 1.59
N VAL A 10 4.13 -9.75 2.85
CA VAL A 10 3.05 -9.39 3.79
C VAL A 10 3.05 -7.90 4.12
N THR A 11 4.22 -7.29 4.33
CA THR A 11 4.31 -5.84 4.58
C THR A 11 3.94 -5.03 3.35
N GLY A 12 4.35 -5.45 2.14
CA GLY A 12 3.93 -4.85 0.88
C GLY A 12 2.41 -4.93 0.66
N LEU A 13 1.79 -6.06 1.03
CA LEU A 13 0.35 -6.26 0.97
C LEU A 13 -0.40 -5.32 1.91
N ASN A 14 0.01 -5.28 3.18
CA ASN A 14 -0.60 -4.39 4.18
C ASN A 14 -0.36 -2.91 3.86
N ALA A 15 0.78 -2.58 3.27
CA ALA A 15 1.06 -1.25 2.75
C ALA A 15 0.09 -0.89 1.62
N ALA A 16 0.00 -1.70 0.56
CA ALA A 16 -0.89 -1.44 -0.56
C ALA A 16 -2.36 -1.28 -0.12
N GLU A 17 -2.82 -2.11 0.83
CA GLU A 17 -4.16 -2.00 1.42
C GLU A 17 -4.39 -0.65 2.11
N ARG A 18 -3.47 -0.21 2.96
CA ARG A 18 -3.57 1.09 3.66
C ARG A 18 -3.54 2.27 2.69
N ALA A 19 -2.70 2.19 1.66
CA ALA A 19 -2.64 3.22 0.62
C ALA A 19 -3.95 3.30 -0.16
N LEU A 20 -4.51 2.16 -0.56
CA LEU A 20 -5.81 2.09 -1.20
C LEU A 20 -6.94 2.63 -0.31
N GLY A 21 -6.91 2.31 0.99
CA GLY A 21 -7.88 2.84 1.95
C GLY A 21 -7.81 4.36 2.09
N ASN A 22 -6.60 4.93 2.10
CA ASN A 22 -6.39 6.38 2.12
C ASN A 22 -6.90 7.05 0.82
N SER A 23 -6.62 6.45 -0.34
CA SER A 23 -7.16 6.88 -1.64
C SER A 23 -8.68 6.87 -1.66
N ALA A 24 -9.29 5.78 -1.21
CA ALA A 24 -10.74 5.64 -1.15
C ALA A 24 -11.36 6.69 -0.20
N HIS A 25 -10.70 6.97 0.93
CA HIS A 25 -11.13 8.02 1.84
C HIS A 25 -11.06 9.41 1.20
N ALA A 26 -10.01 9.70 0.43
CA ALA A 26 -9.88 10.94 -0.31
C ALA A 26 -10.99 11.11 -1.38
N ILE A 27 -11.28 10.04 -2.14
CA ILE A 27 -12.37 10.02 -3.13
C ILE A 27 -13.73 10.21 -2.45
N ALA A 28 -13.98 9.51 -1.34
CA ALA A 28 -15.25 9.61 -0.62
C ALA A 28 -15.51 11.05 -0.11
N ASN A 29 -14.44 11.75 0.29
CA ASN A 29 -14.52 13.12 0.80
C ASN A 29 -14.24 14.19 -0.26
N ILE A 30 -14.34 13.87 -1.55
CA ILE A 30 -14.18 14.85 -2.63
C ILE A 30 -15.23 15.97 -2.57
N GLY A 31 -16.42 15.69 -2.05
CA GLY A 31 -17.48 16.68 -1.88
C GLY A 31 -17.39 17.49 -0.57
N THR A 32 -16.48 17.12 0.33
CA THR A 32 -16.36 17.76 1.65
C THR A 32 -15.51 19.01 1.54
N GLN A 33 -16.07 20.17 1.89
CA GLN A 33 -15.34 21.44 1.88
C GLN A 33 -14.18 21.42 2.88
N GLY A 34 -13.03 21.97 2.49
CA GLY A 34 -11.83 22.02 3.33
C GLY A 34 -11.16 20.67 3.59
N PHE A 35 -11.58 19.57 2.94
CA PHE A 35 -10.91 18.28 3.06
C PHE A 35 -9.55 18.31 2.34
N GLN A 36 -8.51 17.87 3.06
CA GLN A 36 -7.16 17.74 2.52
C GLN A 36 -6.78 16.26 2.45
N PRO A 37 -6.56 15.69 1.26
CA PRO A 37 -6.13 14.30 1.12
C PRO A 37 -4.74 14.12 1.73
N SER A 38 -4.55 13.04 2.48
CA SER A 38 -3.23 12.63 2.93
C SER A 38 -2.49 11.96 1.77
N GLN A 39 -1.20 12.24 1.60
CA GLN A 39 -0.37 11.52 0.63
C GLN A 39 0.32 10.33 1.29
N THR A 40 0.24 9.16 0.63
CA THR A 40 0.96 7.96 1.03
C THR A 40 2.34 7.91 0.39
N ASN A 41 3.37 7.84 1.24
CA ASN A 41 4.74 7.62 0.82
C ASN A 41 5.20 6.22 1.26
N PHE A 42 5.69 5.42 0.31
CA PHE A 42 6.27 4.12 0.58
C PHE A 42 7.74 4.30 0.93
N THR A 43 8.19 3.65 2.01
CA THR A 43 9.58 3.67 2.43
C THR A 43 10.02 2.23 2.67
N GLU A 44 11.09 1.81 2.00
CA GLU A 44 11.66 0.50 2.23
C GLU A 44 12.30 0.45 3.61
N ASN A 45 12.02 -0.60 4.38
CA ASN A 45 12.65 -0.80 5.68
C ASN A 45 14.09 -1.29 5.48
N ALA A 46 15.01 -0.73 6.26
CA ALA A 46 16.38 -1.23 6.36
C ALA A 46 16.44 -2.37 7.41
N PRO A 47 17.17 -3.47 7.16
CA PRO A 47 17.92 -3.83 5.95
C PRO A 47 17.03 -4.10 4.72
N ALA A 48 17.54 -3.82 3.51
CA ALA A 48 16.80 -4.01 2.26
C ALA A 48 16.19 -5.42 2.14
N GLY A 49 14.98 -5.50 1.59
CA GLY A 49 14.25 -6.76 1.46
C GLY A 49 13.57 -7.27 2.74
N THR A 50 13.56 -6.51 3.84
CA THR A 50 12.83 -6.88 5.06
C THR A 50 11.36 -6.46 5.06
N GLY A 51 11.01 -5.43 4.29
CA GLY A 51 9.63 -4.99 4.09
C GLY A 51 9.48 -3.55 3.67
N VAL A 52 8.22 -3.11 3.57
CA VAL A 52 7.85 -1.74 3.21
C VAL A 52 7.00 -1.14 4.33
N SER A 53 7.32 0.08 4.74
CA SER A 53 6.49 0.90 5.64
C SER A 53 5.82 2.02 4.86
N ILE A 54 4.66 2.45 5.36
CA ILE A 54 3.93 3.60 4.83
C ILE A 54 4.01 4.74 5.81
N SER A 55 4.41 5.90 5.28
CA SER A 55 4.26 7.19 5.94
C SER A 55 3.13 7.95 5.26
N MET A 56 2.07 8.23 6.02
CA MET A 56 0.99 9.13 5.60
C MET A 56 1.34 10.54 6.05
N ARG A 57 1.56 11.45 5.10
CA ARG A 57 1.72 12.88 5.41
C ARG A 57 0.43 13.59 5.06
N GLY A 58 -0.30 13.98 6.09
CA GLY A 58 -1.38 14.95 5.94
C GLY A 58 -0.76 16.32 5.64
N GLN A 59 -1.13 16.93 4.52
CA GLN A 59 -0.83 18.33 4.27
C GLN A 59 -1.66 19.13 5.30
N GLN A 60 -1.01 19.64 6.34
CA GLN A 60 -1.61 20.61 7.25
C GLN A 60 -1.24 22.00 6.71
N LEU A 61 -2.03 22.54 5.80
CA LEU A 61 -1.88 23.92 5.38
C LEU A 61 -3.25 24.57 5.36
N LEU A 62 -3.44 25.50 6.30
CA LEU A 62 -4.48 26.54 6.38
C LEU A 62 -5.86 26.13 5.86
N GLN A 63 -6.82 26.01 6.76
CA GLN A 63 -8.23 25.81 6.46
C GLN A 63 -8.74 27.01 5.63
N VAL A 64 -8.56 26.91 4.32
CA VAL A 64 -9.16 27.78 3.33
C VAL A 64 -10.50 27.16 2.99
N ASP A 65 -11.54 27.98 2.99
CA ASP A 65 -12.90 27.62 2.59
C ASP A 65 -12.92 27.35 1.07
N ALA A 66 -12.36 26.20 0.69
CA ALA A 66 -12.11 25.79 -0.67
C ALA A 66 -12.67 24.37 -0.90
N PRO A 67 -13.03 24.03 -2.16
CA PRO A 67 -13.35 22.66 -2.53
C PRO A 67 -12.23 21.71 -2.10
N SER A 68 -12.59 20.46 -1.81
CA SER A 68 -11.64 19.39 -1.52
C SER A 68 -10.47 19.41 -2.50
N ALA A 69 -9.24 19.38 -2.00
CA ALA A 69 -8.04 19.37 -2.85
C ALA A 69 -7.78 17.99 -3.50
N THR A 70 -8.72 17.05 -3.37
CA THR A 70 -8.66 15.72 -3.98
C THR A 70 -8.81 15.80 -5.50
N ASN A 71 -7.83 15.28 -6.23
CA ASN A 71 -7.93 15.05 -7.68
C ASN A 71 -8.36 13.61 -7.96
N LEU A 72 -9.60 13.42 -8.42
CA LEU A 72 -10.18 12.10 -8.70
C LEU A 72 -9.39 11.30 -9.74
N ALA A 73 -8.87 11.96 -10.79
CA ALA A 73 -8.14 11.27 -11.84
C ALA A 73 -6.84 10.68 -11.29
N THR A 74 -6.08 11.47 -10.52
CA THR A 74 -4.88 11.02 -9.83
C THR A 74 -5.19 9.90 -8.84
N GLU A 75 -6.25 10.04 -8.05
CA GLU A 75 -6.60 9.07 -7.01
C GLU A 75 -7.08 7.73 -7.59
N THR A 76 -7.76 7.77 -8.74
CA THR A 76 -8.16 6.57 -9.48
C THR A 76 -6.93 5.84 -10.05
N THR A 77 -5.97 6.58 -10.63
CA THR A 77 -4.71 5.99 -11.10
C THR A 77 -3.89 5.41 -9.95
N ASN A 78 -3.78 6.11 -8.82
CA ASN A 78 -3.10 5.62 -7.63
C ASN A 78 -3.77 4.35 -7.10
N SER A 79 -5.10 4.31 -7.04
CA SER A 79 -5.86 3.13 -6.62
C SER A 79 -5.59 1.91 -7.50
N LEU A 80 -5.44 2.10 -8.83
CA LEU A 80 -5.06 1.03 -9.75
C LEU A 80 -3.64 0.51 -9.48
N VAL A 81 -2.69 1.42 -9.22
CA VAL A 81 -1.32 1.05 -8.86
C VAL A 81 -1.28 0.29 -7.54
N TYR A 82 -2.02 0.74 -6.52
CA TYR A 82 -2.08 0.08 -5.22
C TYR A 82 -2.73 -1.31 -5.31
N LYS A 83 -3.79 -1.45 -6.11
CA LYS A 83 -4.38 -2.77 -6.42
C LYS A 83 -3.36 -3.69 -7.09
N ALA A 84 -2.64 -3.21 -8.11
CA ALA A 84 -1.62 -4.01 -8.78
C ALA A 84 -0.48 -4.44 -7.84
N GLN A 85 -0.06 -3.56 -6.92
CA GLN A 85 0.95 -3.86 -5.90
C GLN A 85 0.43 -4.90 -4.88
N PHE A 86 -0.84 -4.82 -4.49
CA PHE A 86 -1.49 -5.83 -3.65
C PHE A 86 -1.47 -7.20 -4.33
N ASP A 87 -1.93 -7.27 -5.59
CA ASP A 87 -1.96 -8.52 -6.37
C ASP A 87 -0.56 -9.11 -6.57
N LEU A 88 0.44 -8.26 -6.81
CA LEU A 88 1.85 -8.67 -6.90
C LEU A 88 2.34 -9.26 -5.58
N SER A 89 2.10 -8.56 -4.47
CA SER A 89 2.53 -8.99 -3.13
C SER A 89 1.87 -10.30 -2.73
N ALA A 90 0.59 -10.49 -3.05
CA ALA A 90 -0.14 -11.73 -2.84
C ALA A 90 0.49 -12.90 -3.62
N LYS A 91 0.86 -12.69 -4.89
CA LYS A 91 1.56 -13.71 -5.70
C LYS A 91 2.94 -14.06 -5.14
N VAL A 92 3.69 -13.08 -4.61
CA VAL A 92 4.99 -13.33 -3.95
C VAL A 92 4.81 -14.23 -2.73
N VAL A 93 3.80 -13.95 -1.89
CA VAL A 93 3.47 -14.79 -0.74
C VAL A 93 3.08 -16.20 -1.18
N GLN A 94 2.22 -16.32 -2.20
CA GLN A 94 1.80 -17.61 -2.74
C GLN A 94 2.98 -18.43 -3.31
N ALA A 95 3.88 -17.79 -4.06
CA ALA A 95 5.07 -18.44 -4.59
C ALA A 95 6.03 -18.85 -3.46
N ALA A 96 6.19 -18.03 -2.42
CA ALA A 96 6.97 -18.40 -1.25
C ALA A 96 6.37 -19.61 -0.51
N ASP A 97 5.05 -19.65 -0.35
CA ASP A 97 4.32 -20.76 0.27
C ASP A 97 4.44 -22.07 -0.55
N GLN A 98 4.27 -22.01 -1.87
CA GLN A 98 4.48 -23.17 -2.75
C GLN A 98 5.91 -23.71 -2.69
N ASN A 99 6.91 -22.81 -2.65
CA ASN A 99 8.30 -23.22 -2.48
C ASN A 99 8.56 -23.85 -1.10
N LEU A 100 7.92 -23.35 -0.03
CA LEU A 100 7.98 -23.98 1.29
C LEU A 100 7.32 -25.35 1.30
N GLY A 101 6.15 -25.51 0.69
CA GLY A 101 5.42 -26.77 0.58
C GLY A 101 6.24 -27.85 -0.15
N THR A 102 6.83 -27.52 -1.30
CA THR A 102 7.68 -28.46 -2.05
C THR A 102 8.93 -28.87 -1.28
N LEU A 103 9.53 -27.97 -0.49
CA LEU A 103 10.67 -28.30 0.37
C LEU A 103 10.28 -29.22 1.55
N ILE A 104 9.07 -29.09 2.08
CA ILE A 104 8.54 -29.98 3.12
C ILE A 104 8.27 -31.37 2.52
N ASP A 105 7.62 -31.44 1.36
CA ASP A 105 7.29 -32.71 0.69
C ASP A 105 8.53 -33.51 0.27
N ILE A 106 9.65 -32.85 -0.04
CA ILE A 106 10.92 -33.54 -0.37
C ILE A 106 11.59 -34.16 0.86
N GLN A 107 11.30 -33.67 2.07
CA GLN A 107 11.86 -34.17 3.34
C GLN A 107 11.00 -35.27 3.99
N ALA A 108 9.74 -35.46 3.53
CA ALA A 108 8.81 -36.48 3.99
C ALA A 108 8.96 -37.79 3.20
#